data_AF-A0AAD5Q6W9-F1
#
_entry.id   AF-A0AAD5Q6W9-F1
#
_cell.length_a   1.000
_cell.length_b   1.000
_cell.length_c   1.000
_cell.angle_alpha   90.00
_cell.angle_beta   90.00
_cell.angle_gamma   90.00
#
_symmetry.space_group_name_H-M   'P 1'
#
loop_
_entity.id
_entity.type
_entity.pdbx_description
1 polymer ?
#
loop_
_entity_poly.entity_id
_entity_poly.type
_entity_poly.pdbx_seq_one_letter_code
_entity_poly.pdbx_strand_id
1 'polypeptide(L)'
;MVVGKLLITVGIVLLLHAGYYSVQYEEYVRVLEISDAQLPPFAVIVELVLSFVLSLMGVLLVAGDLQHIRSNDALHTRSLPSVTSVPDFHVFNHRGKALHKRVAA
;
A
#
# COMPACT_ATOMS: atom_id res chain seq x y z
N MET A 1 -5.27 -1.22 4.53
CA MET A 1 -4.22 -0.21 4.24
C MET A 1 -3.22 0.01 5.39
N VAL A 2 -3.62 0.45 6.60
CA VAL A 2 -2.66 0.72 7.71
C VAL A 2 -1.89 -0.53 8.14
N VAL A 3 -2.59 -1.66 8.30
CA VAL A 3 -1.98 -2.95 8.67
C VAL A 3 -0.93 -3.40 7.65
N GLY A 4 -1.23 -3.29 6.36
CA GLY A 4 -0.28 -3.66 5.30
C GLY A 4 1.00 -2.80 5.34
N LYS A 5 0.86 -1.48 5.55
CA LYS A 5 2.01 -0.58 5.74
C LYS A 5 2.85 -0.97 6.97
N LEU A 6 2.20 -1.33 8.09
CA LEU A 6 2.89 -1.80 9.29
C LEU A 6 3.67 -3.09 9.02
N LEU A 7 3.05 -4.08 8.34
CA LEU A 7 3.73 -5.33 7.98
C LEU A 7 4.95 -5.10 7.08
N ILE A 8 4.85 -4.18 6.11
CA ILE A 8 5.99 -3.79 5.26
C ILE A 8 7.09 -3.17 6.12
N THR A 9 6.76 -2.24 7.02
CA THR A 9 7.78 -1.60 7.87
C THR A 9 8.48 -2.61 8.79
N VAL A 10 7.73 -3.53 9.39
CA VAL A 10 8.31 -4.60 10.23
C VAL A 10 9.14 -5.56 9.39
N GLY A 11 8.66 -5.96 8.21
CA GLY A 11 9.39 -6.82 7.28
C GLY A 11 10.73 -6.22 6.83
N ILE A 12 10.76 -4.91 6.51
CA ILE A 12 12.00 -4.20 6.16
C ILE A 12 12.96 -4.15 7.35
N VAL A 13 12.48 -3.84 8.56
CA VAL A 13 13.34 -3.80 9.76
C VAL A 13 13.95 -5.17 10.04
N LEU A 14 13.17 -6.25 9.96
CA LEU A 14 13.67 -7.62 10.13
C LEU A 14 14.67 -8.01 9.03
N LEU A 15 14.42 -7.60 7.78
CA LEU A 15 15.34 -7.86 6.69
C LEU A 15 16.70 -7.17 6.91
N LEU A 16 16.68 -5.92 7.38
CA LEU A 16 17.89 -5.19 7.75
C LEU A 16 18.61 -5.83 8.94
N HIS A 17 17.85 -6.28 9.94
CA HIS A 17 18.39 -6.97 11.11
C HIS A 17 19.07 -8.29 10.73
N ALA A 18 18.40 -9.13 9.93
CA ALA A 18 18.97 -10.38 9.42
C ALA A 18 20.23 -10.14 8.57
N GLY A 19 20.23 -9.10 7.73
CA GLY A 19 21.39 -8.71 6.93
C GLY A 19 22.57 -8.27 7.79
N TYR A 20 22.33 -7.39 8.77
CA TYR A 20 23.35 -6.94 9.72
C TYR A 20 23.95 -8.11 10.51
N TYR A 21 23.09 -8.96 11.08
CA TYR A 21 23.51 -10.10 11.88
C TYR A 21 24.28 -11.13 11.05
N SER A 22 23.91 -11.34 9.77
CA SER A 22 24.66 -12.23 8.87
C SER A 22 26.09 -11.76 8.64
N VAL A 23 26.29 -10.46 8.39
CA VAL A 23 27.64 -9.88 8.18
C VAL A 23 28.45 -9.94 9.47
N GLN A 24 27.84 -9.59 10.60
CA GLN A 24 28.49 -9.66 11.91
C GLN A 24 28.92 -11.09 12.26
N TYR A 25 28.07 -12.09 11.99
CA TYR A 25 28.38 -13.48 12.25
C TYR A 25 29.52 -14.01 11.35
N GLU A 26 29.54 -13.61 10.08
CA GLU A 26 30.65 -13.95 9.18
C GLU A 26 31.99 -13.40 9.69
N GLU A 27 32.01 -12.14 10.14
CA GLU A 27 33.21 -11.53 10.74
C GLU A 27 33.62 -12.24 12.03
N TYR A 28 32.68 -12.59 12.89
CA TYR A 28 32.93 -13.34 14.12
C TYR A 28 33.58 -14.71 13.86
N VAL A 29 33.04 -15.48 12.90
CA VAL A 29 33.61 -16.78 12.49
C VAL A 29 35.01 -16.62 11.93
N ARG A 30 35.25 -15.57 11.14
CA ARG A 30 36.57 -15.29 10.55
C ARG A 30 37.61 -14.96 11.61
N VAL A 31 37.26 -14.13 12.59
CA VAL A 31 38.20 -13.71 13.67
C VAL A 31 38.54 -14.86 14.61
N LEU A 32 37.59 -15.76 14.86
CA LEU A 32 37.79 -16.91 15.75
C LEU A 32 38.30 -18.17 15.04
N GLU A 33 38.53 -18.09 13.73
CA GLU A 33 39.01 -19.22 12.89
C GLU A 33 38.18 -20.50 13.09
N ILE A 34 36.85 -20.35 13.21
CA ILE A 34 35.95 -21.50 13.43
C ILE A 34 35.76 -22.25 12.11
N SER A 35 36.42 -23.39 11.98
CA SER A 35 36.48 -24.19 10.73
C SER A 35 35.14 -24.80 10.30
N ASP A 36 34.29 -25.16 11.26
CA ASP A 36 33.06 -25.94 11.03
C ASP A 36 31.78 -25.11 11.20
N ALA A 37 31.88 -23.78 11.12
CA ALA A 37 30.72 -22.91 11.28
C ALA A 37 29.78 -22.95 10.08
N GLN A 38 28.48 -23.08 10.33
CA GLN A 38 27.44 -22.96 9.31
C GLN A 38 27.18 -21.49 8.97
N LEU A 39 27.48 -21.09 7.73
CA LEU A 39 27.30 -19.73 7.22
C LEU A 39 26.24 -19.70 6.10
N PRO A 40 25.15 -18.91 6.25
CA PRO A 40 24.72 -18.17 7.43
C PRO A 40 24.06 -19.08 8.49
N PRO A 41 23.95 -18.63 9.76
CA PRO A 41 23.26 -19.34 10.82
C PRO A 41 21.81 -19.67 10.44
N PHE A 42 21.31 -20.82 10.91
CA PHE A 42 19.92 -21.20 10.67
C PHE A 42 18.91 -20.14 11.17
N ALA A 43 19.22 -19.44 12.27
CA ALA A 43 18.40 -18.35 12.78
C ALA A 43 18.22 -17.20 11.77
N VAL A 44 19.30 -16.83 11.05
CA VAL A 44 19.25 -15.82 9.97
C VAL A 44 18.33 -16.29 8.85
N ILE A 45 18.41 -17.57 8.47
CA ILE A 45 17.57 -18.13 7.40
C ILE A 45 16.09 -18.01 7.78
N VAL A 46 15.73 -18.38 9.01
CA VAL A 46 14.35 -18.27 9.51
C VAL A 46 13.89 -16.81 9.56
N GLU A 47 14.72 -15.91 10.06
CA GLU A 47 14.41 -14.47 10.10
C GLU A 47 14.23 -13.87 8.70
N LEU A 48 15.07 -14.29 7.74
CA LEU A 48 15.02 -13.81 6.36
C LEU A 48 13.74 -14.29 5.66
N VAL A 49 13.36 -15.57 5.83
CA VAL A 49 12.08 -16.10 5.34
C VAL A 49 10.90 -15.36 5.98
N LEU A 50 10.94 -15.12 7.29
CA LEU A 50 9.89 -14.39 7.99
C LEU A 50 9.76 -12.95 7.47
N SER A 51 10.90 -12.25 7.31
CA SER A 51 10.94 -10.89 6.79
C SER A 51 10.35 -10.79 5.38
N PHE A 52 10.63 -11.78 4.53
CA PHE A 52 10.08 -11.88 3.18
C PHE A 52 8.57 -12.11 3.20
N VAL A 53 8.07 -13.08 3.98
CA VAL A 53 6.63 -13.37 4.07
C VAL A 53 5.86 -12.16 4.59
N LEU A 54 6.35 -11.49 5.65
CA LEU A 54 5.71 -10.29 6.18
C LEU A 54 5.66 -9.15 5.16
N SER A 55 6.76 -8.93 4.43
CA SER A 55 6.83 -7.91 3.38
C SER A 55 5.88 -8.22 2.24
N LEU A 56 5.84 -9.46 1.76
CA LEU A 56 4.94 -9.91 0.71
C LEU A 56 3.47 -9.74 1.10
N MET A 57 3.11 -10.21 2.31
CA MET A 57 1.75 -10.05 2.84
C MET A 57 1.37 -8.58 3.00
N GLY A 58 2.31 -7.75 3.47
CA GLY A 58 2.11 -6.32 3.59
C GLY A 58 1.83 -5.64 2.25
N VAL A 59 2.61 -5.97 1.21
CA VAL A 59 2.42 -5.44 -0.16
C VAL A 59 1.09 -5.87 -0.74
N LEU A 60 0.71 -7.15 -0.61
CA LEU A 60 -0.58 -7.65 -1.09
C LEU A 60 -1.78 -6.92 -0.45
N LEU A 61 -1.68 -6.56 0.85
CA LEU A 61 -2.70 -5.79 1.56
C LEU A 61 -2.72 -4.29 1.20
N VAL A 62 -1.68 -3.78 0.53
CA VAL A 62 -1.56 -2.38 0.10
C VAL A 62 -1.87 -2.21 -1.39
N ALA A 63 -1.70 -3.26 -2.19
CA ALA A 63 -1.90 -3.24 -3.64
C ALA A 63 -3.31 -2.77 -4.07
N GLY A 64 -4.29 -2.84 -3.16
CA GLY A 64 -5.64 -2.38 -3.38
C GLY A 64 -6.48 -3.39 -4.17
N ASP A 65 -7.76 -3.07 -4.32
CA ASP A 65 -8.69 -3.95 -5.01
C ASP A 65 -8.65 -3.71 -6.51
N LEU A 66 -8.82 -4.78 -7.27
CA LEU A 66 -8.99 -4.72 -8.71
C LEU A 66 -10.32 -4.03 -9.04
N GLN A 67 -10.28 -3.07 -9.96
CA GLN A 67 -11.51 -2.45 -10.47
C GLN A 67 -12.25 -3.41 -11.42
N HIS A 68 -13.57 -3.34 -11.39
CA HIS A 68 -14.42 -4.12 -12.29
C HIS A 68 -14.21 -3.71 -13.76
N ILE A 69 -14.05 -4.70 -14.64
CA ILE A 69 -13.83 -4.48 -16.07
C ILE A 69 -15.10 -3.95 -16.77
N ARG A 70 -16.28 -4.29 -16.25
CA ARG A 70 -17.55 -3.91 -16.87
C ARG A 70 -17.87 -2.45 -16.60
N SER A 71 -17.85 -1.64 -17.66
CA SER A 71 -18.19 -0.21 -17.61
C SER A 71 -19.63 0.06 -17.20
N ASN A 72 -20.56 -0.86 -17.47
CA ASN A 72 -21.98 -0.69 -17.12
C ASN A 72 -22.20 -0.61 -15.60
N ASP A 73 -21.38 -1.30 -14.80
CA ASP A 73 -21.49 -1.29 -13.33
C ASP A 73 -21.23 0.12 -12.77
N ALA A 74 -20.33 0.89 -13.41
CA ALA A 74 -20.09 2.28 -13.07
C ALA A 74 -21.25 3.22 -13.48
N LEU A 75 -22.00 2.86 -14.54
CA LEU A 75 -23.13 3.65 -15.04
C LEU A 75 -24.41 3.45 -14.20
N HIS A 76 -24.61 2.26 -13.62
CA HIS A 76 -25.76 1.98 -12.77
C HIS A 76 -25.87 2.86 -11.52
N THR A 77 -24.74 3.40 -11.03
CA THR A 77 -24.71 4.30 -9.87
C THR A 77 -24.96 5.77 -10.22
N ARG A 78 -24.99 6.12 -11.51
CA ARG A 78 -25.17 7.51 -11.97
C ARG A 78 -26.64 7.83 -12.20
N SER A 79 -27.11 8.92 -11.59
CA SER A 79 -28.46 9.44 -11.82
C SER A 79 -28.57 10.16 -13.17
N LEU A 80 -29.73 10.10 -13.82
CA LEU A 80 -30.01 10.79 -15.09
C LEU A 80 -29.54 12.27 -15.09
N PRO A 81 -29.83 13.12 -14.08
CA PRO A 81 -29.37 14.51 -14.08
C PRO A 81 -27.84 14.68 -14.13
N SER A 82 -27.09 13.72 -13.58
CA SER A 82 -25.61 13.74 -13.64
C SER A 82 -25.10 13.38 -15.03
N VAL A 83 -25.83 12.54 -15.78
CA VAL A 83 -25.44 12.10 -17.13
C VAL A 83 -25.86 13.13 -18.17
N THR A 84 -27.00 13.79 -17.98
CA THR A 84 -27.53 14.78 -18.91
C THR A 84 -26.99 16.19 -18.69
N SER A 85 -26.30 16.45 -17.57
CA SER A 85 -25.61 17.72 -17.34
C SER A 85 -24.40 17.82 -18.28
N VAL A 86 -24.44 18.76 -19.22
CA VAL A 86 -23.31 19.07 -20.10
C VAL A 86 -22.69 20.41 -19.67
N PRO A 87 -21.53 20.42 -19.00
CA PRO A 87 -20.92 21.64 -18.43
C PRO A 87 -20.69 22.73 -19.47
N ASP A 88 -20.31 22.35 -20.69
CA ASP A 88 -20.00 23.28 -21.78
C ASP A 88 -21.22 24.10 -22.23
N PHE A 89 -22.44 23.65 -21.92
CA PHE A 89 -23.70 24.32 -22.29
C PHE A 89 -24.46 24.85 -21.08
N HIS A 90 -23.80 25.08 -19.94
CA HIS A 90 -24.46 25.66 -18.78
C HIS A 90 -24.89 27.11 -19.05
N VAL A 91 -26.20 27.35 -18.94
CA VAL A 91 -26.77 28.70 -19.01
C VAL A 91 -27.07 29.19 -17.60
N PHE A 92 -26.39 30.26 -17.18
CA PHE A 92 -26.54 30.83 -15.83
C PHE A 92 -27.78 31.72 -15.65
N ASN A 93 -28.65 31.82 -16.66
CA ASN A 93 -29.92 32.53 -16.57
C ASN A 93 -31.05 31.63 -16.06
N HIS A 94 -30.94 31.17 -14.81
CA HIS A 94 -31.93 30.31 -14.15
C HIS A 94 -32.52 30.97 -12.89
N ARG A 95 -33.67 30.47 -12.42
CA ARG A 95 -34.42 30.99 -11.26
C ARG A 95 -33.62 31.00 -9.95
N GLY A 96 -32.55 30.20 -9.87
CA GLY A 96 -31.63 30.18 -8.71
C GLY A 96 -30.90 31.51 -8.47
N LYS A 97 -30.73 32.33 -9.51
CA LYS A 97 -30.16 33.69 -9.40
C LYS A 97 -30.95 34.59 -8.43
N ALA A 98 -32.28 34.43 -8.38
CA ALA A 98 -33.15 35.17 -7.47
C ALA A 98 -33.21 34.55 -6.06
N LEU A 99 -32.92 33.25 -5.95
CA LEU A 99 -32.95 32.52 -4.68
C LEU A 99 -31.72 32.84 -3.81
N HIS A 100 -30.54 32.99 -4.41
CA HIS A 100 -29.29 33.30 -3.70
C HIS A 100 -29.36 34.64 -2.93
N LYS A 101 -30.09 35.63 -3.47
CA LYS A 101 -30.27 36.95 -2.83
C LYS A 101 -31.18 36.94 -1.59
N ARG A 102 -31.97 35.89 -1.36
CA ARG A 102 -32.91 35.81 -0.22
C ARG A 102 -32.35 35.10 1.02
N VAL A 103 -31.21 34.41 0.90
CA VAL A 103 -30.57 33.68 2.02
C VAL A 103 -29.45 34.51 2.67
N ALA A 104 -28.94 35.52 1.96
CA ALA A 104 -27.90 36.43 2.44
C ALA A 104 -28.43 37.78 2.99
N ALA A 105 -29.75 37.92 3.13
CA ALA A 105 -30.43 39.08 3.72
C ALA A 105 -31.28 38.60 4.91
#